data_AF-A0A834ABP9-F1
#
_entry.id   AF-A0A834ABP9-F1
#
_cell.length_a   1.000
_cell.length_b   1.000
_cell.length_c   1.000
_cell.angle_alpha   90.00
_cell.angle_beta   90.00
_cell.angle_gamma   90.00
#
_symmetry.space_group_name_H-M   'P 1'
#
loop_
_entity.id
_entity.type
_entity.pdbx_description
1 polymer ?
#
loop_
_entity_poly.entity_id
_entity_poly.type
_entity_poly.pdbx_seq_one_letter_code
_entity_poly.pdbx_strand_id
1 'polypeptide(L)'
;MLSRCGRRLLHVLGLSFPLLTRRPLFLGPHRLMKPLVVFVLGGPGAGKGTQCTRIVEKYGYTHLSAGELLRDERKNPDSQYGELIEKYIKDGKIVPVEITISLLKRVRTVNANQFKPARK
;
A
#
# COMPACT_ATOMS: atom_id res chain seq x y z
N MET A 1 -42.23 -11.12 36.63
CA MET A 1 -42.38 -10.28 37.84
C MET A 1 -41.24 -9.27 37.86
N LEU A 2 -41.59 -7.98 37.92
CA LEU A 2 -40.65 -6.86 38.02
C LEU A 2 -39.92 -6.84 39.36
N SER A 3 -38.66 -6.40 39.38
CA SER A 3 -38.10 -5.55 40.45
C SER A 3 -36.76 -4.97 39.98
N ARG A 4 -36.66 -3.65 39.75
CA ARG A 4 -36.14 -2.60 40.68
C ARG A 4 -34.60 -2.67 40.76
N CYS A 5 -33.81 -1.60 40.82
CA CYS A 5 -34.01 -0.16 40.96
C CYS A 5 -32.59 0.43 40.91
N GLY A 6 -32.39 1.63 40.36
CA GLY A 6 -31.08 2.28 40.42
C GLY A 6 -30.88 3.49 39.51
N ARG A 7 -31.91 4.32 39.29
CA ARG A 7 -31.70 5.67 38.72
C ARG A 7 -31.17 6.56 39.82
N ARG A 8 -29.93 7.04 39.69
CA ARG A 8 -29.42 8.13 40.53
C ARG A 8 -29.56 9.46 39.77
N LEU A 9 -30.32 10.30 40.42
CA LEU A 9 -30.83 11.62 40.11
C LEU A 9 -29.72 12.62 39.75
N LEU A 10 -29.97 13.43 38.70
CA LEU A 10 -29.22 14.65 38.37
C LEU A 10 -29.39 15.68 39.51
N HIS A 11 -28.29 16.31 39.90
CA HIS A 11 -28.31 17.64 40.49
C HIS A 11 -27.52 18.58 39.58
N VAL A 12 -28.21 19.61 39.09
CA VAL A 12 -27.69 20.72 38.30
C VAL A 12 -27.31 21.85 39.26
N LEU A 13 -26.33 22.66 38.82
CA LEU A 13 -26.07 24.08 39.14
C LEU A 13 -24.79 24.34 39.94
N GLY A 14 -23.85 25.01 39.27
CA GLY A 14 -22.62 25.54 39.83
C GLY A 14 -21.71 26.10 38.74
N LEU A 15 -22.13 27.21 38.13
CA LEU A 15 -21.32 28.02 37.21
C LEU A 15 -20.06 28.55 37.92
N SER A 16 -18.87 28.34 37.35
CA SER A 16 -17.73 29.25 37.51
C SER A 16 -16.61 28.98 36.48
N PHE A 17 -16.42 29.99 35.63
CA PHE A 17 -15.15 30.47 35.08
C PHE A 17 -14.45 29.69 33.94
N PRO A 18 -13.70 30.41 33.07
CA PRO A 18 -13.88 30.41 31.63
C PRO A 18 -12.59 30.01 30.88
N LEU A 19 -12.69 29.96 29.56
CA LEU A 19 -11.62 30.11 28.56
C LEU A 19 -10.21 29.60 28.91
N LEU A 20 -9.89 28.39 28.43
CA LEU A 20 -8.61 27.93 27.83
C LEU A 20 -8.72 26.40 27.81
N THR A 21 -8.65 25.63 26.74
CA THR A 21 -8.04 25.76 25.42
C THR A 21 -8.77 24.80 24.49
N ARG A 22 -9.91 25.19 23.90
CA ARG A 22 -10.39 24.50 22.70
C ARG A 22 -9.72 25.17 21.51
N ARG A 23 -8.45 24.87 21.28
CA ARG A 23 -7.91 25.00 19.93
C ARG A 23 -8.76 24.02 19.10
N PRO A 24 -9.54 24.47 18.10
CA PRO A 24 -10.00 23.52 17.11
C PRO A 24 -8.72 22.94 16.55
N LEU A 25 -8.52 21.63 16.73
CA LEU A 25 -7.54 20.93 15.93
C LEU A 25 -8.11 21.01 14.52
N PHE A 26 -7.78 22.10 13.84
CA PHE A 26 -8.00 22.30 12.43
C PHE A 26 -7.15 21.20 11.79
N LEU A 27 -7.75 20.03 11.62
CA LEU A 27 -7.14 18.89 10.97
C LEU A 27 -7.12 19.25 9.49
N GLY A 28 -6.10 20.02 9.12
CA GLY A 28 -5.80 20.38 7.74
C GLY A 28 -5.69 19.11 6.86
N PRO A 29 -5.88 19.28 5.55
CA PRO A 29 -6.20 18.20 4.63
C PRO A 29 -5.07 17.18 4.62
N HIS A 30 -5.44 15.90 4.53
CA HIS A 30 -4.59 14.73 4.28
C HIS A 30 -3.15 15.10 3.92
N ARG A 31 -2.26 15.10 4.93
CA ARG A 31 -0.81 15.11 4.68
C ARG A 31 -0.54 13.91 3.77
N LEU A 32 -0.25 14.17 2.50
CA LEU A 32 0.09 13.14 1.52
C LEU A 32 1.40 12.50 2.01
N MET A 33 1.30 11.48 2.86
CA MET A 33 2.46 10.78 3.36
C MET A 33 3.12 10.11 2.17
N LYS A 34 4.40 10.45 1.92
CA LYS A 34 5.18 9.82 0.86
C LYS A 34 5.16 8.31 1.11
N PRO A 35 4.83 7.48 0.11
CA PRO A 35 4.82 6.04 0.29
C PRO A 35 6.25 5.57 0.62
N LEU A 36 6.38 4.71 1.62
CA LEU A 36 7.64 4.04 1.93
C LEU A 36 7.87 2.93 0.90
N VAL A 37 8.98 3.01 0.18
CA VAL A 37 9.36 2.03 -0.86
C VAL A 37 10.60 1.28 -0.37
N VAL A 38 10.53 -0.04 -0.38
CA VAL A 38 11.62 -0.94 0.02
C VAL A 38 12.06 -1.74 -1.19
N PHE A 39 13.35 -1.69 -1.52
CA PHE A 39 13.95 -2.49 -2.58
C PHE A 39 14.62 -3.73 -1.97
N VAL A 40 14.25 -4.91 -2.47
CA VAL A 40 14.83 -6.19 -2.05
C VAL A 40 15.69 -6.74 -3.18
N LEU A 41 17.00 -6.82 -2.96
CA LEU A 41 18.00 -7.22 -3.95
C LEU A 41 18.67 -8.55 -3.54
N GLY A 42 19.26 -9.25 -4.50
CA GLY A 42 19.97 -10.52 -4.28
C GLY A 42 19.97 -11.44 -5.49
N GLY A 43 20.88 -12.41 -5.53
CA GLY A 43 21.00 -13.38 -6.63
C GLY A 43 19.81 -14.34 -6.79
N PRO A 44 19.76 -15.14 -7.87
CA PRO A 44 18.78 -16.22 -8.01
C PRO A 44 18.92 -17.21 -6.85
N GLY A 45 17.80 -17.74 -6.35
CA GLY A 45 17.81 -18.68 -5.21
C GLY A 45 17.95 -18.07 -3.82
N ALA A 46 18.26 -16.77 -3.69
CA ALA A 46 18.45 -16.09 -2.39
C ALA A 46 17.18 -15.97 -1.51
N GLY A 47 16.04 -16.53 -1.92
CA GLY A 47 14.81 -16.52 -1.11
C GLY A 47 14.07 -15.18 -1.00
N LYS A 48 14.37 -14.20 -1.88
CA LYS A 48 13.73 -12.86 -1.87
C LYS A 48 12.20 -12.93 -1.91
N GLY A 49 11.65 -13.77 -2.80
CA GLY A 49 10.20 -13.95 -2.93
C GLY A 49 9.57 -14.40 -1.60
N THR A 50 10.16 -15.41 -0.97
CA THR A 50 9.72 -15.93 0.34
C THR A 50 9.72 -14.84 1.42
N GLN A 51 10.76 -13.99 1.46
CA GLN A 51 10.83 -12.90 2.43
C GLN A 51 9.83 -11.78 2.12
N CYS A 52 9.66 -11.44 0.84
CA CYS A 52 8.66 -10.47 0.42
C CYS A 52 7.24 -10.90 0.81
N THR A 53 6.88 -12.18 0.62
CA THR A 53 5.58 -12.72 1.05
C THR A 53 5.36 -12.52 2.55
N ARG A 54 6.36 -12.83 3.38
CA ARG A 54 6.28 -12.62 4.84
C ARG A 54 6.13 -11.13 5.21
N ILE A 55 6.78 -10.24 4.46
CA ILE A 55 6.67 -8.78 4.66
C ILE A 55 5.24 -8.29 4.32
N VAL A 56 4.67 -8.79 3.22
CA VAL A 56 3.28 -8.50 2.83
C VAL A 56 2.32 -8.94 3.94
N GLU A 57 2.43 -10.19 4.39
CA GLU A 57 1.55 -10.76 5.43
C GLU A 57 1.68 -10.03 6.77
N LYS A 58 2.91 -9.72 7.20
CA LYS A 58 3.17 -9.15 8.53
C LYS A 58 2.88 -7.65 8.60
N TYR A 59 3.10 -6.91 7.51
CA TYR A 59 3.09 -5.44 7.54
C TYR A 59 2.13 -4.80 6.53
N GLY A 60 1.40 -5.59 5.74
CA GLY A 60 0.39 -5.07 4.81
C GLY A 60 0.95 -4.29 3.62
N TYR A 61 2.20 -4.57 3.22
CA TYR A 61 2.78 -3.96 2.01
C TYR A 61 2.20 -4.58 0.74
N THR A 62 2.26 -3.85 -0.37
CA THR A 62 2.06 -4.43 -1.70
C THR A 62 3.41 -4.86 -2.25
N HIS A 63 3.55 -6.15 -2.58
CA HIS A 63 4.74 -6.65 -3.26
C HIS A 63 4.62 -6.45 -4.77
N LEU A 64 5.65 -5.84 -5.37
CA LEU A 64 5.77 -5.67 -6.82
C LEU A 64 7.08 -6.33 -7.28
N SER A 65 6.97 -7.37 -8.09
CA SER A 65 8.12 -8.10 -8.64
C SER A 65 8.35 -7.72 -10.09
N ALA A 66 9.37 -6.92 -10.37
CA ALA A 66 9.74 -6.55 -11.74
C ALA A 66 10.00 -7.79 -12.61
N GLY A 67 10.57 -8.85 -12.03
CA GLY A 67 10.82 -10.11 -12.72
C GLY A 67 9.53 -10.83 -13.11
N GLU A 68 8.47 -10.79 -12.29
CA GLU A 68 7.17 -11.37 -12.66
C GLU A 68 6.52 -10.56 -13.77
N LEU A 69 6.50 -9.23 -13.65
CA LEU A 69 5.95 -8.36 -14.69
C LEU A 69 6.58 -8.60 -16.06
N LEU A 70 7.90 -8.74 -16.13
CA LEU A 70 8.58 -9.05 -17.38
C LEU A 70 8.26 -10.46 -17.88
N ARG A 71 8.16 -11.45 -16.98
CA ARG A 71 7.81 -12.85 -17.34
C ARG A 71 6.36 -13.02 -17.77
N ASP A 72 5.45 -12.16 -17.30
CA ASP A 72 4.05 -12.16 -17.69
C ASP A 72 3.88 -11.40 -19.01
N GLU A 73 4.55 -10.26 -19.17
CA GLU A 73 4.49 -9.46 -20.40
C GLU A 73 5.06 -10.21 -21.62
N ARG A 74 6.04 -11.11 -21.44
CA ARG A 74 6.52 -11.98 -22.55
C ARG A 74 5.56 -13.11 -22.91
N LYS A 75 4.70 -13.54 -21.96
CA LYS A 75 3.72 -14.61 -22.21
C LYS A 75 2.47 -14.08 -22.89
N ASN A 76 2.23 -12.77 -22.79
CA ASN A 76 1.11 -12.12 -23.44
C ASN A 76 1.32 -12.09 -24.96
N PRO A 77 0.42 -12.71 -25.75
CA PRO A 77 0.52 -12.72 -27.21
C PRO A 77 0.30 -11.32 -27.82
N ASP A 78 -0.48 -10.46 -27.15
CA ASP A 78 -0.77 -9.08 -27.60
C ASP A 78 0.27 -8.06 -27.11
N SER A 79 1.41 -8.53 -26.61
CA SER A 79 2.43 -7.68 -26.01
C SER A 79 3.31 -7.01 -27.07
N GLN A 80 3.36 -5.68 -27.03
CA GLN A 80 4.30 -4.90 -27.85
C GLN A 80 5.77 -5.10 -27.45
N TYR A 81 6.02 -5.56 -26.23
CA TYR A 81 7.37 -5.73 -25.68
C TYR A 81 7.80 -7.19 -25.54
N GLY A 82 6.93 -8.15 -25.85
CA GLY A 82 7.14 -9.56 -25.53
C GLY A 82 8.40 -10.15 -26.17
N GLU A 83 8.57 -9.98 -27.48
CA GLU A 83 9.75 -10.46 -28.21
C GLU A 83 11.04 -9.78 -27.75
N LEU A 84 10.97 -8.47 -27.49
CA LEU A 84 12.11 -7.70 -27.01
C LEU A 84 12.55 -8.21 -25.63
N ILE A 85 11.62 -8.34 -24.69
CA ILE A 85 11.89 -8.87 -23.35
C ILE A 85 12.51 -10.27 -23.43
N GLU A 86 11.96 -11.14 -24.27
CA GLU A 86 12.46 -12.51 -24.46
C GLU A 86 13.91 -12.52 -24.98
N LYS A 87 14.25 -11.66 -25.94
CA LYS A 87 15.62 -11.52 -26.44
C LYS A 87 16.60 -11.09 -25.34
N TYR A 88 16.27 -10.06 -24.57
CA TYR A 88 17.14 -9.56 -23.50
C TYR A 88 17.33 -10.61 -22.40
N ILE A 89 16.26 -11.30 -22.00
CA ILE A 89 16.33 -12.35 -20.96
C ILE A 89 17.18 -13.53 -21.45
N LYS A 90 17.00 -13.99 -22.68
CA LYS A 90 17.80 -15.08 -23.27
C LYS A 90 19.29 -14.73 -23.35
N ASP A 91 19.60 -13.49 -23.70
CA ASP A 91 20.97 -12.97 -23.77
C ASP A 91 21.59 -12.72 -22.38
N GLY A 92 20.85 -12.90 -21.28
CA GLY A 92 21.30 -12.54 -19.93
C GLY A 92 21.50 -11.04 -19.73
N LYS A 93 20.90 -10.20 -20.58
CA LYS A 93 21.00 -8.74 -20.54
C LYS A 93 19.85 -8.13 -19.73
N ILE A 94 20.10 -6.94 -19.19
CA ILE A 94 19.09 -6.17 -18.47
C ILE A 94 18.12 -5.55 -19.48
N VAL A 95 16.82 -5.77 -19.27
CA VAL A 95 15.76 -5.14 -20.06
C VAL A 95 15.79 -3.62 -19.86
N PRO A 96 15.60 -2.80 -20.92
CA PRO A 96 15.57 -1.35 -20.81
C PRO A 96 14.64 -0.83 -19.70
N VAL A 97 15.10 0.22 -19.01
CA VAL A 97 14.43 0.76 -17.83
C VAL A 97 13.07 1.36 -18.18
N GLU A 98 12.92 1.93 -19.38
CA GLU A 98 11.70 2.54 -19.90
C GLU A 98 10.54 1.53 -19.96
N ILE A 99 10.85 0.30 -20.37
CA ILE A 99 9.88 -0.80 -20.44
C ILE A 99 9.47 -1.18 -19.02
N THR A 100 10.45 -1.40 -18.14
CA THR A 100 10.18 -1.79 -16.75
C THR A 100 9.33 -0.73 -16.01
N ILE A 101 9.62 0.56 -16.21
CA ILE A 101 8.83 1.67 -15.65
C ILE A 101 7.40 1.65 -16.21
N SER A 102 7.24 1.42 -17.52
CA SER A 102 5.92 1.38 -18.17
C SER A 102 5.05 0.24 -17.62
N LEU A 103 5.64 -0.93 -17.40
CA LEU A 103 4.95 -2.07 -16.78
C LEU A 103 4.57 -1.78 -15.31
N LEU A 104 5.48 -1.20 -14.54
CA LEU A 104 5.21 -0.81 -13.15
C LEU A 104 4.07 0.22 -13.04
N LYS A 105 4.02 1.19 -13.95
CA LYS A 105 2.93 2.18 -14.00
C LYS A 105 1.57 1.52 -14.24
N ARG A 106 1.49 0.54 -15.16
CA ARG A 106 0.26 -0.20 -15.47
C ARG A 106 -0.31 -0.89 -14.22
N VAL A 107 0.54 -1.56 -13.46
CA VAL A 107 0.15 -2.29 -12.23
C VAL A 107 -0.30 -1.33 -11.12
N ARG A 108 0.40 -0.20 -10.96
CA ARG A 108 0.03 0.81 -9.97
C ARG A 108 -1.39 1.35 -10.21
N THR A 109 -1.77 1.59 -11.46
CA THR A 109 -3.11 2.09 -11.80
C THR A 109 -4.21 1.08 -11.45
N VAL A 110 -3.97 -0.21 -11.70
CA VAL A 110 -4.91 -1.29 -11.35
C VAL A 110 -5.12 -1.36 -9.83
N ASN A 111 -4.04 -1.31 -9.06
CA ASN A 111 -4.09 -1.42 -7.60
C ASN A 111 -4.54 -0.11 -6.92
N ALA A 112 -4.38 1.05 -7.55
CA ALA A 112 -4.86 2.33 -7.02
C ALA A 112 -6.38 2.36 -6.83
N ASN A 113 -7.13 1.65 -7.67
CA ASN A 113 -8.59 1.51 -7.53
C ASN A 113 -9.00 0.62 -6.34
N GLN A 114 -8.06 -0.15 -5.78
CA GLN A 114 -8.27 -1.02 -4.62
C GLN A 114 -7.72 -0.41 -3.32
N PHE A 115 -6.96 0.69 -3.41
CA PHE A 115 -6.46 1.44 -2.27
C PHE A 115 -7.61 2.21 -1.61
N LYS A 116 -8.42 1.51 -0.80
CA LYS A 116 -9.25 2.17 0.21
C LYS A 116 -8.30 2.62 1.32
N PRO A 117 -8.12 3.93 1.55
CA PRO A 117 -7.36 4.37 2.72
C PRO A 117 -8.03 3.73 3.94
N ALA A 118 -7.23 3.05 4.78
CA ALA A 118 -7.73 2.47 6.01
C ALA A 118 -8.49 3.56 6.78
N ARG A 119 -9.82 3.45 6.84
CA ARG A 119 -10.61 4.26 7.77
C ARG A 119 -10.10 3.93 9.16
N LYS A 120 -9.49 4.92 9.81
CA LYS A 120 -9.42 4.94 11.27
C LYS A 120 -10.80 5.25 11.82
#